data_AF-A0A9N9IGQ6-F1
#
_entry.id   AF-A0A9N9IGQ6-F1
#
_cell.length_a   1.000
_cell.length_b   1.000
_cell.length_c   1.000
_cell.angle_alpha   90.00
_cell.angle_beta   90.00
_cell.angle_gamma   90.00
#
_symmetry.space_group_name_H-M   'P 1'
#
loop_
_entity.id
_entity.type
_entity.pdbx_description
1 polymer ?
#
loop_
_entity_poly.entity_id
_entity_poly.type
_entity_poly.pdbx_seq_one_letter_code
_entity_poly.pdbx_strand_id
1 'polypeptide(L)'
;MDEDTFVHRYCHSILEEIFSTANCKIVWANGESSTSKERRKSDDNKHGRKPDFRELFGEENEFIFGEIKPPRAPNNVINHALVKLGIFMKGSLDSLHKKFGYSP
;
A
#
# COMPACT_ATOMS: atom_id res chain seq x y z
N MET A 1 -9.34 -2.30 -23.81
CA MET A 1 -8.48 -2.73 -22.68
C MET A 1 -9.20 -2.30 -21.43
N ASP A 2 -9.58 -3.24 -20.57
CA ASP A 2 -10.17 -2.88 -19.28
C ASP A 2 -9.09 -2.28 -18.34
N GLU A 3 -9.55 -1.54 -17.34
CA GLU A 3 -8.71 -0.83 -16.38
C GLU A 3 -7.78 -1.81 -15.63
N ASP A 4 -8.29 -2.98 -15.26
CA ASP A 4 -7.53 -4.04 -14.60
C ASP A 4 -6.35 -4.52 -15.45
N THR A 5 -6.53 -4.68 -16.76
CA THR A 5 -5.50 -5.10 -17.70
C THR A 5 -4.44 -4.01 -17.90
N PHE A 6 -4.85 -2.74 -17.93
CA PHE A 6 -3.91 -1.62 -18.01
C PHE A 6 -3.04 -1.53 -16.75
N VAL A 7 -3.69 -1.58 -15.57
CA VAL A 7 -3.01 -1.52 -14.27
C VAL A 7 -2.06 -2.70 -14.09
N HIS A 8 -2.52 -3.92 -14.37
CA HIS A 8 -1.68 -5.10 -14.16
C HIS A 8 -0.52 -5.24 -15.15
N ARG A 9 -0.66 -4.81 -16.40
CA ARG A 9 0.43 -4.97 -17.39
C ARG A 9 1.39 -3.79 -17.43
N TYR A 10 0.87 -2.56 -17.41
CA TYR A 10 1.70 -1.37 -17.60
C TYR A 10 2.18 -0.79 -16.27
N CYS A 11 1.27 -0.57 -15.32
CA CYS A 11 1.67 0.00 -14.03
C CYS A 11 2.58 -0.97 -13.27
N HIS A 12 2.36 -2.28 -13.34
CA HIS A 12 3.22 -3.24 -12.66
C HIS A 12 4.68 -3.15 -13.11
N SER A 13 4.95 -3.19 -14.41
CA SER A 13 6.32 -3.14 -14.96
C SER A 13 7.02 -1.82 -14.60
N ILE A 14 6.31 -0.70 -14.65
CA ILE A 14 6.84 0.62 -14.29
C ILE A 14 7.16 0.68 -12.79
N LEU A 15 6.26 0.17 -11.94
CA LEU A 15 6.48 0.16 -10.50
C LEU A 15 7.65 -0.76 -10.15
N GLU A 16 7.76 -1.93 -10.78
CA GLU A 16 8.92 -2.82 -10.59
C GLU A 16 10.23 -2.11 -10.97
N GLU A 17 10.26 -1.36 -12.06
CA GLU A 17 11.45 -0.59 -12.45
C GLU A 17 11.79 0.52 -11.43
N ILE A 18 10.79 1.30 -10.99
CA ILE A 18 10.97 2.39 -10.02
C ILE A 18 11.44 1.87 -8.67
N PHE A 19 10.87 0.75 -8.22
CA PHE A 19 11.13 0.16 -6.91
C PHE A 19 12.08 -1.04 -6.97
N SER A 20 12.82 -1.21 -8.09
CA SER A 20 13.78 -2.31 -8.28
C SER A 20 14.98 -2.15 -7.34
N THR A 21 14.79 -2.55 -6.08
CA THR A 21 15.83 -2.68 -5.06
C THR A 21 15.90 -4.13 -4.63
N ALA A 22 17.11 -4.67 -4.43
CA ALA A 22 17.36 -6.10 -4.21
C ALA A 22 16.59 -6.76 -3.03
N ASN A 23 16.01 -5.96 -2.14
CA ASN A 23 15.31 -6.42 -0.93
C ASN A 23 13.85 -5.96 -0.87
N CYS A 24 13.29 -5.48 -1.99
CA CYS A 24 11.94 -4.96 -2.05
C CYS A 24 11.05 -5.80 -2.96
N LYS A 25 9.79 -6.00 -2.53
CA LYS A 25 8.79 -6.73 -3.32
C LYS A 25 7.48 -5.98 -3.36
N ILE A 26 6.97 -5.77 -4.57
CA ILE A 26 5.63 -5.23 -4.80
C ILE A 26 4.58 -6.32 -4.61
N VAL A 27 3.55 -6.02 -3.84
CA VAL A 27 2.40 -6.88 -3.58
C VAL A 27 1.12 -6.12 -3.87
N TRP A 28 0.37 -6.59 -4.86
CA TRP A 28 -0.98 -6.09 -5.16
C TRP A 28 -1.96 -6.46 -4.05
N ALA A 29 -2.93 -5.59 -3.78
CA ALA A 29 -3.85 -5.73 -2.64
C ALA A 29 -4.92 -6.82 -2.77
N ASN A 30 -4.80 -7.64 -3.82
CA ASN A 30 -5.52 -8.90 -3.98
C ASN A 30 -5.11 -9.91 -2.89
N GLY A 31 -3.93 -9.73 -2.26
CA GLY A 31 -3.47 -10.50 -1.10
C GLY A 31 -3.78 -9.82 0.24
N GLU A 32 -4.26 -10.59 1.22
CA GLU A 32 -4.46 -10.07 2.58
C GLU A 32 -3.15 -9.51 3.18
N SER A 33 -3.21 -8.30 3.75
CA SER A 33 -2.12 -7.69 4.53
C SER A 33 -2.38 -7.90 6.02
N SER A 34 -1.32 -8.22 6.79
CA SER A 34 -1.36 -8.31 8.25
C SER A 34 -1.71 -6.96 8.89
N THR A 35 -1.09 -5.87 8.43
CA THR A 35 -1.35 -4.50 8.89
C THR A 35 -2.75 -4.02 8.51
N SER A 36 -3.26 -4.42 7.35
CA SER A 36 -4.66 -4.24 6.95
C SER A 36 -5.62 -5.05 7.81
N LYS A 37 -5.26 -6.27 8.24
CA LYS A 37 -6.07 -7.08 9.16
C LYS A 37 -6.12 -6.46 10.56
N GLU A 38 -4.99 -6.05 11.11
CA GLU A 38 -4.93 -5.44 12.44
C GLU A 38 -5.73 -4.14 12.52
N ARG A 39 -5.65 -3.30 11.48
CA ARG A 39 -6.46 -2.08 11.42
C ARG A 39 -7.95 -2.30 11.18
N ARG A 40 -8.32 -3.34 10.44
CA ARG A 40 -9.73 -3.75 10.30
C ARG A 40 -10.34 -4.17 11.64
N LYS A 41 -9.54 -4.61 12.60
CA LYS A 41 -10.01 -4.94 13.95
C LYS A 41 -10.17 -3.72 14.85
N SER A 42 -9.42 -2.64 14.60
CA SER A 42 -9.47 -1.42 15.42
C SER A 42 -10.52 -0.40 14.95
N ASP A 43 -10.85 -0.39 13.65
CA ASP A 43 -11.93 0.42 13.09
C ASP A 43 -13.13 -0.51 12.85
N ASP A 44 -14.24 -0.29 13.55
CA ASP A 44 -15.53 -1.00 13.45
C ASP A 44 -16.08 -1.09 12.01
N ASN A 45 -15.49 -1.95 11.19
CA ASN A 45 -15.86 -2.24 9.79
C ASN A 45 -15.91 -1.04 8.83
N LYS A 46 -14.88 -0.90 7.99
CA LYS A 46 -15.07 -0.52 6.58
C LYS A 46 -14.26 -1.42 5.64
N HIS A 47 -14.93 -2.45 5.11
CA HIS A 47 -14.58 -3.07 3.83
C HIS A 47 -14.39 -1.94 2.81
N GLY A 48 -13.17 -1.73 2.29
CA GLY A 48 -12.89 -0.68 1.29
C GLY A 48 -11.60 0.11 1.51
N ARG A 49 -10.94 -0.04 2.65
CA ARG A 49 -9.65 0.62 2.92
C ARG A 49 -8.48 -0.35 2.65
N LYS A 50 -8.33 -0.87 1.45
CA LYS A 50 -7.04 -1.47 1.06
C LYS A 50 -6.29 -0.45 0.18
N PRO A 51 -4.96 -0.35 0.30
CA PRO A 51 -4.14 0.27 -0.73
C PRO A 51 -4.31 -0.52 -2.04
N ASP A 52 -3.97 0.01 -3.21
CA ASP A 52 -3.98 -0.77 -4.46
C ASP A 52 -2.76 -1.71 -4.52
N PHE A 53 -1.61 -1.24 -4.03
CA PHE A 53 -0.41 -2.05 -3.84
C PHE A 53 0.36 -1.63 -2.59
N ARG A 54 1.26 -2.50 -2.16
CA ARG A 54 2.22 -2.26 -1.09
C ARG A 54 3.58 -2.80 -1.47
N GLU A 55 4.62 -2.27 -0.86
CA GLU A 55 5.98 -2.76 -1.00
C GLU A 55 6.46 -3.33 0.32
N LEU A 56 7.04 -4.52 0.25
CA LEU A 56 7.64 -5.22 1.37
C LEU A 56 9.14 -5.04 1.31
N PHE A 57 9.74 -4.63 2.43
CA PHE A 57 11.18 -4.74 2.67
C PHE A 57 11.47 -6.07 3.39
N GLY A 58 12.29 -6.92 2.76
CA GLY A 58 12.38 -8.32 3.15
C GLY A 58 11.06 -9.07 2.89
N GLU A 59 10.74 -10.08 3.70
CA GLU A 59 9.57 -10.95 3.44
C GLU A 59 8.23 -10.43 3.99
N GLU A 60 8.26 -9.52 4.97
CA GLU A 60 7.05 -9.21 5.76
C GLU A 60 6.90 -7.75 6.21
N ASN A 61 7.91 -6.89 6.01
CA ASN A 61 7.89 -5.53 6.54
C ASN A 61 7.30 -4.58 5.50
N GLU A 62 6.03 -4.20 5.66
CA GLU A 62 5.39 -3.22 4.77
C GLU A 62 6.02 -1.82 4.97
N PHE A 63 6.52 -1.21 3.91
CA PHE A 63 7.20 0.09 3.99
C PHE A 63 6.55 1.16 3.10
N ILE A 64 6.10 0.79 1.90
CA ILE A 64 5.42 1.70 0.97
C ILE A 64 4.02 1.19 0.67
N PHE A 65 3.09 2.14 0.47
CA PHE A 65 1.71 1.88 0.10
C PHE A 65 1.32 2.83 -1.03
N GLY A 66 0.60 2.33 -2.02
CA GLY A 66 0.23 3.12 -3.20
C GLY A 66 -1.21 2.94 -3.64
N GLU A 67 -1.71 3.99 -4.28
CA GLU A 67 -3.02 4.06 -4.92
C GLU A 67 -2.82 4.49 -6.36
N ILE A 68 -3.49 3.80 -7.28
CA ILE A 68 -3.53 4.16 -8.68
C ILE A 68 -4.89 4.81 -8.92
N LYS A 69 -4.87 5.97 -9.58
CA LYS A 69 -6.08 6.72 -9.92
C LYS A 69 -6.02 7.17 -11.38
N PRO A 70 -7.18 7.25 -12.06
CA PRO A 70 -7.22 7.80 -13.41
C PRO A 70 -6.67 9.24 -13.46
N PRO A 71 -6.07 9.67 -14.58
CA PRO A 71 -5.49 11.02 -14.71
C PRO A 71 -6.46 12.17 -14.45
N ARG A 72 -7.77 11.93 -14.56
CA ARG A 72 -8.85 12.90 -14.34
C ARG A 72 -9.67 12.61 -13.09
N ALA A 73 -9.12 11.83 -12.15
CA ALA A 73 -9.78 11.58 -10.87
C ALA A 73 -10.07 12.92 -10.17
N PRO A 74 -11.29 13.12 -9.63
CA PRO A 74 -11.60 14.37 -8.96
C PRO A 74 -10.81 14.51 -7.65
N ASN A 75 -10.53 15.75 -7.24
CA ASN A 75 -9.67 16.05 -6.08
C ASN A 75 -10.15 15.40 -4.77
N ASN A 76 -11.46 15.27 -4.56
CA ASN A 76 -11.99 14.60 -3.37
C ASN A 76 -11.60 13.12 -3.31
N VAL A 77 -11.53 12.43 -4.46
CA VAL A 77 -11.08 11.03 -4.57
C VAL A 77 -9.59 10.93 -4.26
N ILE A 78 -8.78 11.83 -4.81
CA ILE A 78 -7.33 11.89 -4.56
C ILE A 78 -7.06 12.16 -3.08
N ASN A 79 -7.72 13.17 -2.50
CA ASN A 79 -7.55 13.52 -1.09
C ASN A 79 -7.95 12.37 -0.16
N HIS A 80 -9.04 11.66 -0.48
CA HIS A 80 -9.45 10.49 0.27
C HIS A 80 -8.41 9.37 0.22
N ALA A 81 -7.82 9.13 -0.97
CA ALA A 81 -6.76 8.16 -1.16
C ALA A 81 -5.50 8.53 -0.35
N LEU A 82 -5.10 9.81 -0.35
CA LEU A 82 -3.95 10.29 0.42
C LEU A 82 -4.14 10.12 1.94
N VAL A 83 -5.31 10.49 2.47
CA VAL A 83 -5.63 10.28 3.89
C VAL A 83 -5.57 8.79 4.25
N LYS A 84 -6.14 7.93 3.39
CA LYS A 84 -6.08 6.48 3.56
C LYS A 84 -4.63 5.97 3.60
N LEU A 85 -3.79 6.38 2.66
CA LEU A 85 -2.37 6.01 2.60
C LEU A 85 -1.60 6.48 3.83
N GLY A 86 -1.82 7.72 4.27
CA GLY A 86 -1.18 8.27 5.47
C GLY A 86 -1.52 7.47 6.73
N ILE A 87 -2.78 7.02 6.86
CA ILE A 87 -3.17 6.09 7.92
C ILE A 87 -2.33 4.81 7.79
N PHE A 88 -2.34 4.12 6.64
CA PHE A 88 -1.58 2.89 6.45
C PHE A 88 -0.10 3.03 6.83
N MET A 89 0.59 4.01 6.25
CA MET A 89 1.99 4.29 6.52
C MET A 89 2.26 4.49 8.01
N LYS A 90 1.44 5.27 8.73
CA LYS A 90 1.61 5.47 10.17
C LYS A 90 1.64 4.15 10.95
N GLY A 91 0.68 3.28 10.72
CA GLY A 91 0.60 2.04 11.50
C GLY A 91 1.60 0.98 11.05
N SER A 92 2.03 1.02 9.80
CA SER A 92 3.19 0.21 9.40
C SER A 92 4.44 0.68 10.13
N LEU A 93 4.67 1.98 10.20
CA LEU A 93 5.76 2.57 10.96
C LEU A 93 5.68 2.22 12.45
N ASP A 94 4.50 2.32 13.07
CA ASP A 94 4.28 1.89 14.45
C ASP A 94 4.64 0.41 14.67
N SER A 95 4.30 -0.47 13.71
CA SER A 95 4.65 -1.89 13.75
C SER A 95 6.15 -2.14 13.56
N LEU A 96 6.81 -1.39 12.67
CA LEU A 96 8.26 -1.46 12.48
C LEU A 96 9.01 -0.99 13.73
N HIS A 97 8.57 0.11 14.36
CA HIS A 97 9.14 0.58 15.63
C HIS A 97 8.99 -0.45 16.74
N LYS A 98 7.84 -1.13 16.84
CA LYS A 98 7.66 -2.23 17.82
C LYS A 98 8.63 -3.39 17.57
N LYS A 99 8.91 -3.69 16.30
CA LYS A 99 9.75 -4.84 15.91
C LYS A 99 11.25 -4.56 16.04
N PHE A 100 11.70 -3.39 15.61
CA PHE A 100 13.12 -3.06 15.50
C PHE A 100 13.59 -2.04 16.54
N GLY A 101 12.68 -1.45 17.31
CA GLY A 101 12.96 -0.36 18.23
C GLY A 101 13.13 0.98 17.51
N TYR A 102 13.45 2.01 18.29
CA TYR A 102 13.96 3.26 17.74
C TYR A 102 15.47 3.12 17.58
N SER A 103 16.00 3.49 16.42
CA SER A 103 17.45 3.67 16.30
C SER A 103 17.86 4.81 17.25
N PRO A 104 18.94 4.67 18.04
CA PRO A 104 19.42 5.73 18.94
C PRO A 104 19.75 7.03 18.20
#